data_AF-A0A4R2HDD4-F1
#
_entry.id   AF-A0A4R2HDD4-F1
#
_cell.length_a   1.000
_cell.length_b   1.000
_cell.length_c   1.000
_cell.angle_alpha   90.00
_cell.angle_beta   90.00
_cell.angle_gamma   90.00
#
_symmetry.space_group_name_H-M   'P 1'
#
loop_
_entity.id
_entity.type
_entity.pdbx_description
1 polymer ?
#
loop_
_entity_poly.entity_id
_entity_poly.type
_entity_poly.pdbx_seq_one_letter_code
_entity_poly.pdbx_strand_id
1 'polypeptide(L)'
;MTVDKGKIIDFDFSRFRLPTYVIVFKPLLFQERSRYIAVLGPDLESGITGYGETPEDALINWNDNLRSQIYNLDLKNEIIDDIRNKVAAKGKII
;
A
#
# COMPACT_ATOMS: atom_id res chain seq x y z
N MET A 1 -16.12 2.31 -5.61
CA MET A 1 -17.03 1.81 -4.54
C MET A 1 -16.84 2.64 -3.27
N THR A 2 -17.90 3.22 -2.71
CA THR A 2 -17.82 3.98 -1.45
C THR A 2 -17.71 3.02 -0.28
N VAL A 3 -16.74 3.26 0.59
CA VAL A 3 -16.52 2.48 1.81
C VAL A 3 -17.68 2.70 2.78
N ASP A 4 -18.41 1.63 3.11
CA ASP A 4 -19.49 1.67 4.11
C ASP A 4 -18.90 1.71 5.53
N LYS A 5 -18.99 2.89 6.16
CA LYS A 5 -18.48 3.10 7.52
C LYS A 5 -19.14 2.22 8.59
N GLY A 6 -20.32 1.65 8.30
CA GLY A 6 -21.01 0.71 9.21
C GLY A 6 -20.36 -0.67 9.30
N LYS A 7 -19.37 -0.97 8.45
CA LYS A 7 -18.66 -2.25 8.41
C LYS A 7 -17.20 -2.16 8.88
N ILE A 8 -16.83 -1.02 9.48
CA ILE A 8 -15.50 -0.83 10.05
C ILE A 8 -15.35 -1.77 11.25
N ILE A 9 -14.26 -2.51 11.27
CA ILE A 9 -13.88 -3.37 12.39
C ILE A 9 -12.97 -2.59 13.32
N ASP A 10 -13.29 -2.62 14.61
CA ASP A 10 -12.36 -2.18 15.64
C ASP A 10 -11.30 -3.27 15.86
N PHE A 11 -10.05 -2.95 15.56
CA PHE A 11 -8.95 -3.90 15.59
C PHE A 11 -7.84 -3.36 16.51
N ASP A 12 -7.44 -4.17 17.48
CA ASP A 12 -6.37 -3.83 18.41
C ASP A 12 -5.00 -4.14 17.80
N PHE A 13 -4.39 -3.11 17.21
CA PHE A 13 -3.05 -3.19 16.62
C PHE A 13 -1.93 -3.46 17.64
N SER A 14 -2.20 -3.39 18.95
CA SER A 14 -1.18 -3.65 19.99
C SER A 14 -1.07 -5.13 20.38
N ARG A 15 -2.10 -5.94 20.07
CA ARG A 15 -2.15 -7.35 20.48
C ARG A 15 -1.27 -8.29 19.67
N PHE A 16 -0.84 -7.87 18.48
CA PHE A 16 -0.16 -8.73 17.51
C PHE A 16 1.18 -8.15 17.07
N ARG A 17 2.15 -9.02 16.74
CA ARG A 17 3.35 -8.60 16.00
C ARG A 17 2.99 -8.41 14.53
N LEU A 18 2.55 -7.20 14.19
CA LEU A 18 2.19 -6.81 12.83
C LEU A 18 3.38 -6.17 12.09
N PRO A 19 3.35 -6.18 10.75
CA PRO A 19 4.35 -5.49 9.94
C PRO A 19 4.49 -4.01 10.31
N THR A 20 5.71 -3.46 10.17
CA THR A 20 6.02 -2.06 10.57
C THR A 20 5.05 -1.06 9.96
N TYR A 21 4.76 -1.15 8.66
CA TYR A 21 3.87 -0.20 8.00
C TYR A 21 2.42 -0.30 8.49
N VAL A 22 1.98 -1.49 8.90
CA VAL A 22 0.64 -1.68 9.50
C VAL A 22 0.53 -0.92 10.82
N ILE A 23 1.56 -1.01 11.67
CA ILE A 23 1.58 -0.30 12.97
C ILE A 23 1.64 1.22 12.78
N VAL A 24 2.40 1.68 11.77
CA VAL A 24 2.58 3.11 11.48
C VAL A 24 1.31 3.72 10.90
N PHE A 25 0.72 3.10 9.89
CA PHE A 25 -0.38 3.69 9.13
C PHE A 25 -1.77 3.29 9.61
N LYS A 26 -1.89 2.16 10.34
CA LYS A 26 -3.14 1.64 10.90
C LYS A 26 -4.30 1.70 9.88
N PRO A 27 -4.19 0.98 8.75
CA PRO A 27 -5.21 1.01 7.71
C PRO A 27 -6.56 0.62 8.27
N LEU A 28 -7.63 1.22 7.72
CA LEU A 28 -8.99 0.90 8.12
C LEU A 28 -9.31 -0.53 7.68
N LEU A 29 -9.99 -1.28 8.56
CA LEU A 29 -10.42 -2.65 8.29
C LEU A 29 -11.93 -2.69 8.09
N PHE A 30 -12.36 -3.42 7.06
CA PHE A 30 -13.76 -3.64 6.73
C PHE A 30 -14.04 -5.13 6.62
N GLN A 31 -15.23 -5.54 7.04
CA GLN A 31 -15.74 -6.86 6.71
C GLN A 31 -16.69 -6.77 5.52
N GLU A 32 -16.37 -7.45 4.43
CA GLU A 32 -17.28 -7.62 3.30
C GLU A 32 -17.56 -9.11 3.07
N ARG A 33 -18.82 -9.50 3.31
CA ARG A 33 -19.26 -10.90 3.25
C ARG A 33 -18.38 -11.79 4.14
N SER A 34 -17.57 -12.65 3.55
CA SER A 34 -16.68 -13.59 4.23
C SER A 34 -15.21 -13.20 4.16
N ARG A 35 -14.88 -11.95 3.80
CA ARG A 35 -13.50 -11.47 3.66
C ARG A 35 -13.27 -10.17 4.40
N TYR A 36 -12.03 -9.97 4.77
CA TYR A 36 -11.51 -8.76 5.39
C TYR A 36 -10.76 -7.93 4.35
N ILE A 37 -10.95 -6.61 4.43
CA ILE A 37 -10.35 -5.64 3.52
C ILE A 37 -9.65 -4.59 4.38
N ALA A 38 -8.34 -4.45 4.20
CA ALA A 38 -7.54 -3.36 4.76
C ALA A 38 -7.38 -2.26 3.72
N VAL A 39 -7.59 -0.99 4.10
CA VAL A 39 -7.57 0.14 3.18
C VAL A 39 -6.86 1.33 3.80
N LEU A 40 -5.92 1.90 3.06
CA LEU A 40 -5.37 3.23 3.33
C LEU A 40 -5.63 4.13 2.12
N GLY A 41 -6.54 5.08 2.27
CA GLY A 41 -6.95 6.00 1.20
C GLY A 41 -8.40 6.46 1.37
N PRO A 42 -8.89 7.36 0.50
CA PRO A 42 -10.24 7.90 0.58
C PRO A 42 -11.32 6.87 0.18
N ASP A 43 -10.97 5.90 -0.66
CA ASP A 43 -11.85 4.83 -1.13
C ASP A 43 -11.04 3.60 -1.61
N LEU A 44 -11.76 2.52 -1.98
CA LEU A 44 -11.17 1.26 -2.44
C LEU A 44 -10.52 1.33 -3.84
N GLU A 45 -10.89 2.32 -4.65
CA GLU A 45 -10.44 2.44 -6.05
C GLU A 45 -9.12 3.23 -6.13
N SER A 46 -8.94 4.22 -5.27
CA SER A 46 -7.75 5.07 -5.22
C SER A 46 -6.83 4.77 -4.04
N GLY A 47 -7.30 4.03 -3.04
CA GLY A 47 -6.51 3.62 -1.88
C GLY A 47 -5.67 2.36 -2.10
N ILE A 48 -4.67 2.18 -1.24
CA ILE A 48 -3.93 0.92 -1.16
C ILE A 48 -4.79 -0.06 -0.39
N THR A 49 -5.11 -1.18 -1.01
CA THR A 49 -5.97 -2.22 -0.43
C THR A 49 -5.19 -3.50 -0.17
N GLY A 50 -5.65 -4.28 0.81
CA GLY A 50 -5.23 -5.65 1.04
C GLY A 50 -6.42 -6.51 1.45
N TYR A 51 -6.37 -7.80 1.13
CA TYR A 51 -7.48 -8.73 1.29
C TYR A 51 -7.06 -9.98 2.06
N GLY A 52 -7.95 -10.52 2.90
CA GLY A 52 -7.67 -11.70 3.70
C GLY A 52 -8.91 -12.42 4.22
N GLU A 53 -8.71 -13.65 4.71
CA GLU A 53 -9.75 -14.42 5.41
C GLU A 53 -9.83 -14.02 6.89
N THR A 54 -8.77 -13.43 7.43
CA THR A 54 -8.70 -12.79 8.74
C THR A 54 -8.29 -11.32 8.62
N PRO A 55 -8.55 -10.47 9.63
CA PRO A 55 -8.01 -9.12 9.68
C PRO A 55 -6.50 -9.07 9.47
N GLU A 56 -5.76 -9.98 10.10
CA GLU A 56 -4.31 -10.09 10.06
C GLU A 56 -3.81 -10.38 8.64
N ASP A 57 -4.46 -11.32 7.93
CA ASP A 57 -4.13 -11.64 6.54
C ASP A 57 -4.34 -10.42 5.64
N ALA A 58 -5.43 -9.68 5.84
CA ALA A 58 -5.71 -8.47 5.06
C ALA A 58 -4.65 -7.38 5.31
N LEU A 59 -4.19 -7.24 6.56
CA LEU A 59 -3.13 -6.30 6.95
C LEU A 59 -1.77 -6.70 6.38
N ILE A 60 -1.43 -7.99 6.36
CA ILE A 60 -0.19 -8.51 5.77
C ILE A 60 -0.20 -8.28 4.26
N ASN A 61 -1.30 -8.63 3.58
CA ASN A 61 -1.44 -8.40 2.14
C ASN A 61 -1.36 -6.91 1.79
N TRP A 62 -1.97 -6.05 2.60
CA TRP A 62 -1.90 -4.59 2.43
C TRP A 62 -0.46 -4.07 2.57
N ASN A 63 0.30 -4.57 3.55
CA ASN A 63 1.69 -4.19 3.74
C ASN A 63 2.56 -4.54 2.53
N ASP A 64 2.35 -5.74 1.96
CA ASP A 64 3.10 -6.18 0.78
C ASP A 64 2.77 -5.33 -0.44
N ASN A 65 1.49 -4.99 -0.64
CA ASN A 65 1.08 -4.09 -1.73
C ASN A 65 1.71 -2.69 -1.58
N LEU A 66 1.74 -2.13 -0.37
CA LEU A 66 2.43 -0.86 -0.12
C LEU A 66 3.94 -0.95 -0.43
N ARG A 67 4.60 -2.02 0.04
CA ARG A 67 6.04 -2.24 -0.22
C ARG A 67 6.34 -2.35 -1.71
N SER A 68 5.52 -3.08 -2.47
CA SER A 68 5.68 -3.17 -3.92
C SER A 68 5.50 -1.82 -4.61
N GLN A 69 4.59 -0.96 -4.14
CA GLN A 69 4.44 0.38 -4.70
C GLN A 69 5.64 1.28 -4.40
N ILE A 70 6.14 1.28 -3.15
CA ILE A 70 7.34 2.04 -2.78
C ILE A 70 8.54 1.58 -3.62
N TYR A 71 8.78 0.27 -3.69
CA TYR A 71 9.88 -0.29 -4.46
C TYR A 71 9.79 0.04 -5.97
N ASN A 72 8.58 -0.03 -6.55
CA ASN A 72 8.38 0.34 -7.95
C ASN A 72 8.57 1.85 -8.20
N LEU A 73 8.23 2.71 -7.24
CA LEU A 73 8.50 4.16 -7.33
C LEU A 73 10.00 4.42 -7.30
N ASP A 74 10.74 3.75 -6.42
CA ASP A 74 12.19 3.85 -6.34
C ASP A 74 12.84 3.42 -7.66
N LEU A 75 12.44 2.26 -8.22
CA LEU A 75 12.93 1.81 -9.52
C LEU A 75 12.60 2.78 -10.67
N LYS A 76 11.39 3.36 -10.68
CA LYS A 76 11.03 4.37 -11.69
C LYS A 76 11.93 5.60 -11.58
N ASN A 77 12.23 6.05 -10.36
CA ASN A 77 13.13 7.18 -10.14
C ASN A 77 14.55 6.87 -10.64
N GLU A 78 15.11 5.70 -10.30
CA GLU A 78 16.42 5.27 -10.78
C GLU A 78 16.50 5.21 -12.32
N ILE A 79 15.47 4.66 -12.97
CA ILE A 79 15.39 4.61 -14.44
C ILE A 79 15.29 6.03 -15.03
N ILE A 80 14.47 6.90 -14.44
CA ILE A 80 14.35 8.30 -14.88
C ILE A 80 15.70 9.02 -14.72
N ASP A 81 16.40 8.79 -13.63
CA ASP A 81 17.70 9.39 -13.36
C ASP A 81 18.79 8.87 -14.31
N ASP A 82 18.79 7.56 -14.63
CA ASP A 82 19.67 6.99 -15.66
C ASP A 82 19.37 7.59 -17.06
N ILE A 83 18.10 7.75 -17.41
CA ILE A 83 17.69 8.41 -18.66
C ILE A 83 18.18 9.86 -18.70
N ARG A 84 17.98 10.64 -17.62
CA ARG A 84 18.48 12.02 -17.51
C ARG A 84 19.99 12.07 -17.68
N ASN A 85 20.73 11.18 -17.02
CA ASN A 85 22.18 11.10 -17.10
C ASN A 85 22.64 10.78 -18.53
N LYS A 86 21.98 9.84 -19.22
CA LYS A 86 22.28 9.49 -20.61
C LYS A 86 21.98 10.62 -21.59
N VAL A 87 20.88 11.35 -21.40
CA VAL A 87 20.53 12.52 -22.24
C VAL A 87 21.53 13.65 -22.00
N ALA A 88 21.87 13.94 -20.74
CA ALA A 88 22.87 14.95 -20.39
C ALA A 88 24.26 14.61 -20.96
N ALA A 89 24.64 13.32 -20.99
CA ALA A 89 25.91 12.88 -21.57
C ALA A 89 25.94 12.97 -23.11
N LYS A 90 24.80 12.77 -23.79
CA LYS A 90 24.70 12.86 -25.27
C LYS A 90 24.56 14.29 -25.80
N GLY A 91 24.07 15.24 -25.00
CA GLY A 91 24.02 16.66 -25.37
C GLY A 91 25.37 17.37 -25.39
N LYS A 92 26.47 16.66 -25.07
CA LYS A 92 27.84 17.17 -24.99
C LYS A 92 28.70 16.69 -26.17
N ILE A 93 28.13 16.64 -27.38
CA ILE A 93 28.89 16.50 -28.62
C ILE A 93 28.90 17.88 -29.28
N ILE A 94 29.92 18.65 -28.93
CA ILE A 94 30.44 19.79 -29.70
C ILE A 94 31.35 19.27 -30.80
#